data_AF-A0A1H6FCF3-F1
#
_entry.id   AF-A0A1H6FCF3-F1
#
_cell.length_a   1.000
_cell.length_b   1.000
_cell.length_c   1.000
_cell.angle_alpha   90.00
_cell.angle_beta   90.00
_cell.angle_gamma   90.00
#
_symmetry.space_group_name_H-M   'P 1'
#
loop_
_entity.id
_entity.type
_entity.pdbx_description
1 polymer ?
#
loop_
_entity_poly.entity_id
_entity_poly.type
_entity_poly.pdbx_seq_one_letter_code
_entity_poly.pdbx_strand_id
1 'polypeptide(L)'
;MTTIHNVLEDYRQTATSTRNQGDKFERLMLAYLKTDPLYQEKYSDVWLWSDWPGRDGGDTGIDLVAQERDTGEYCAIQCKFYDPAHSLQKSDIDSFFTASGKAPFSSRLIVSTTDKWGKNAEKALENQQIAVNRLRVQDLAQSPIDWEQFIWEKPGHLSLKPKKQLRPHQQSALEKVIAGFSKQNEVLHKAVDNTVAGFEQADRGKLIMACGTGKTFTSLKIAEEMAKSTGDHGFVLFLVPSISLLSQTLREWSAECQLSLHNFTVCSDTKVGKTQEDIKTHDLALPATTDPEKLASHIKQAGFPVRL
;
A
#
# COMPACT_ATOMS: atom_id res chain seq x y z
N MET A 1 -16.16 5.15 -17.92
CA MET A 1 -15.60 4.36 -16.82
C MET A 1 -15.65 5.22 -15.57
N THR A 2 -16.33 4.79 -14.51
CA THR A 2 -16.44 5.59 -13.27
C THR A 2 -15.12 5.50 -12.49
N THR A 3 -14.61 6.64 -12.04
CA THR A 3 -13.38 6.73 -11.24
C THR A 3 -13.68 7.23 -9.83
N ILE A 4 -12.74 7.07 -8.90
CA ILE A 4 -12.84 7.70 -7.57
C ILE A 4 -13.07 9.21 -7.66
N HIS A 5 -12.50 9.90 -8.66
CA HIS A 5 -12.75 11.33 -8.86
C HIS A 5 -14.23 11.59 -9.16
N ASN A 6 -14.87 10.75 -9.98
CA ASN A 6 -16.31 10.87 -10.25
C ASN A 6 -17.13 10.57 -8.99
N VAL A 7 -16.76 9.54 -8.23
CA VAL A 7 -17.43 9.17 -6.96
C VAL A 7 -17.39 10.31 -5.95
N LEU A 8 -16.22 10.92 -5.74
CA LEU A 8 -16.05 12.04 -4.80
C LEU A 8 -16.75 13.31 -5.29
N GLU A 9 -16.78 13.54 -6.61
CA GLU A 9 -17.44 14.70 -7.20
C GLU A 9 -18.97 14.61 -7.13
N ASP A 10 -19.52 13.45 -7.49
CA ASP A 10 -20.95 13.15 -7.31
C ASP A 10 -21.36 13.37 -5.85
N TYR A 11 -20.51 12.96 -4.91
CA TYR A 11 -20.80 13.14 -3.49
C TYR A 11 -20.81 14.61 -3.05
N ARG A 12 -19.87 15.42 -3.55
CA ARG A 12 -19.84 16.86 -3.28
C ARG A 12 -21.10 17.56 -3.78
N GLN A 13 -21.64 17.13 -4.93
CA GLN A 13 -22.79 17.77 -5.57
C GLN A 13 -24.13 17.35 -4.94
N THR A 14 -24.24 16.11 -4.45
CA THR A 14 -25.50 15.56 -3.94
C THR A 14 -25.71 15.75 -2.44
N ALA A 15 -24.63 15.96 -1.67
CA ALA A 15 -24.74 15.98 -0.23
C ALA A 15 -25.33 17.30 0.30
N THR A 16 -26.36 17.15 1.14
CA THR A 16 -27.20 18.25 1.65
C THR A 16 -26.65 18.95 2.90
N SER A 17 -25.63 18.38 3.56
CA SER A 17 -24.96 19.00 4.71
C SER A 17 -23.50 18.53 4.84
N THR A 18 -22.62 19.41 5.32
CA THR A 18 -21.18 19.13 5.52
C THR A 18 -20.92 18.06 6.58
N ARG A 19 -21.77 17.94 7.60
CA ARG A 19 -21.64 16.90 8.62
C ARG A 19 -21.92 15.51 8.05
N ASN A 20 -23.00 15.36 7.29
CA ASN A 20 -23.31 14.07 6.64
C ASN A 20 -22.23 13.69 5.60
N GLN A 21 -21.53 14.68 5.01
CA GLN A 21 -20.39 14.47 4.11
C GLN A 21 -19.21 13.77 4.80
N GLY A 22 -18.85 14.22 6.01
CA GLY A 22 -17.80 13.58 6.82
C GLY A 22 -18.13 12.10 7.08
N ASP A 23 -19.30 11.86 7.68
CA ASP A 23 -19.69 10.52 8.14
C ASP A 23 -19.69 9.44 7.03
N LYS A 24 -20.17 9.75 5.81
CA LYS A 24 -20.12 8.74 4.73
C LYS A 24 -18.73 8.59 4.15
N PHE A 25 -17.93 9.66 4.09
CA PHE A 25 -16.55 9.55 3.64
C PHE A 25 -15.72 8.71 4.60
N GLU A 26 -15.92 8.85 5.91
CA GLU A 26 -15.32 7.98 6.92
C GLU A 26 -15.71 6.52 6.71
N ARG A 27 -16.99 6.24 6.44
CA ARG A 27 -17.46 4.86 6.13
C ARG A 27 -16.83 4.31 4.85
N LEU A 28 -16.67 5.14 3.82
CA LEU A 28 -15.97 4.75 2.60
C LEU A 28 -14.50 4.44 2.91
N MET A 29 -13.82 5.26 3.71
CA MET A 29 -12.43 5.03 4.10
C MET A 29 -12.27 3.79 4.98
N LEU A 30 -13.23 3.52 5.87
CA LEU A 30 -13.28 2.28 6.64
C LEU A 30 -13.34 1.06 5.70
N ALA A 31 -14.24 1.09 4.71
CA ALA A 31 -14.34 0.02 3.72
C ALA A 31 -13.05 -0.10 2.90
N TYR A 32 -12.50 1.03 2.45
CA TYR A 32 -11.26 1.07 1.67
C TYR A 32 -10.10 0.41 2.42
N LEU A 33 -9.86 0.80 3.67
CA LEU A 33 -8.77 0.24 4.49
C LEU A 33 -8.98 -1.26 4.81
N LYS A 34 -10.23 -1.75 4.77
CA LYS A 34 -10.57 -3.16 4.93
C LYS A 34 -10.55 -3.96 3.64
N THR A 35 -10.54 -3.32 2.46
CA THR A 35 -10.68 -4.01 1.16
C THR A 35 -9.43 -3.90 0.30
N ASP A 36 -8.71 -2.78 0.36
CA ASP A 36 -7.48 -2.59 -0.39
C ASP A 36 -6.40 -3.59 0.11
N PRO A 37 -5.81 -4.42 -0.79
CA PRO A 37 -4.87 -5.46 -0.38
C PRO A 37 -3.66 -4.96 0.40
N LEU A 38 -3.16 -3.74 0.10
CA LEU A 38 -2.01 -3.18 0.81
C LEU A 38 -2.36 -2.92 2.28
N TYR A 39 -3.55 -2.38 2.53
CA TYR A 39 -4.01 -2.08 3.88
C TYR A 39 -4.58 -3.30 4.61
N GLN A 40 -5.14 -4.28 3.90
CA GLN A 40 -5.53 -5.57 4.48
C GLN A 40 -4.35 -6.33 5.07
N GLU A 41 -3.18 -6.29 4.41
CA GLU A 41 -1.96 -6.89 4.95
C GLU A 41 -1.46 -6.10 6.17
N LYS A 42 -1.57 -4.77 6.14
CA LYS A 42 -1.11 -3.90 7.24
C LYS A 42 -1.99 -3.97 8.50
N TYR A 43 -3.30 -4.00 8.36
CA TYR A 43 -4.24 -3.88 9.47
C TYR A 43 -5.02 -5.18 9.69
N SER A 44 -5.12 -5.63 10.94
CA SER A 44 -5.99 -6.74 11.32
C SER A 44 -7.45 -6.31 11.39
N ASP A 45 -7.69 -5.12 11.92
CA ASP A 45 -9.01 -4.55 12.19
C ASP A 45 -9.02 -3.04 11.96
N VAL A 46 -10.19 -2.51 11.60
CA VAL A 46 -10.43 -1.08 11.42
C VAL A 46 -11.83 -0.73 11.96
N TRP A 47 -11.91 0.33 12.74
CA TRP A 47 -13.15 0.82 13.37
C TRP A 47 -13.36 2.29 13.07
N LEU A 48 -14.62 2.73 13.01
CA LEU A 48 -14.93 4.13 13.25
C LEU A 48 -14.53 4.47 14.69
N TRP A 49 -14.14 5.71 14.95
CA TRP A 49 -13.83 6.16 16.31
C TRP A 49 -14.97 5.85 17.28
N SER A 50 -16.23 6.00 16.84
CA SER A 50 -17.41 5.72 17.65
C SER A 50 -17.54 4.27 18.11
N ASP A 51 -16.99 3.34 17.33
CA ASP A 51 -17.17 1.91 17.48
C ASP A 51 -15.91 1.23 18.04
N TRP A 52 -14.82 1.99 18.20
CA TRP A 52 -13.56 1.46 18.70
C TRP A 52 -13.66 1.13 20.20
N PRO A 53 -13.33 -0.11 20.62
CA PRO A 53 -13.46 -0.52 22.02
C PRO A 53 -12.60 0.27 23.01
N GLY A 54 -11.49 0.86 22.53
CA GLY A 54 -10.56 1.65 23.35
C GLY A 54 -10.95 3.12 23.49
N ARG A 55 -12.13 3.53 23.00
CA ARG A 55 -12.56 4.92 23.01
C ARG A 55 -12.74 5.43 24.44
N ASP A 56 -12.03 6.51 24.76
CA ASP A 56 -12.24 7.30 25.99
C ASP A 56 -12.68 8.73 25.59
N GLY A 57 -13.93 9.08 25.92
CA GLY A 57 -14.48 10.42 25.70
C GLY A 57 -15.08 10.72 24.32
N GLY A 58 -15.21 12.02 24.03
CA GLY A 58 -16.00 12.60 22.93
C GLY A 58 -15.30 12.57 21.55
N ASP A 59 -15.60 13.57 20.72
CA ASP A 59 -14.89 13.81 19.46
C ASP A 59 -13.53 14.46 19.77
N THR A 60 -12.46 13.76 19.37
CA THR A 60 -11.07 14.20 19.59
C THR A 60 -10.37 14.56 18.29
N GLY A 61 -11.08 14.58 17.15
CA GLY A 61 -10.51 14.73 15.82
C GLY A 61 -9.87 13.46 15.23
N ILE A 62 -10.08 12.29 15.87
CA ILE A 62 -9.75 10.98 15.30
C ILE A 62 -11.06 10.42 14.73
N ASP A 63 -11.03 10.00 13.47
CA ASP A 63 -12.23 9.55 12.76
C ASP A 63 -12.28 8.02 12.67
N LEU A 64 -11.13 7.38 12.48
CA LEU A 64 -10.98 5.92 12.49
C LEU A 64 -9.78 5.48 13.32
N VAL A 65 -9.82 4.23 13.77
CA VAL A 65 -8.68 3.55 14.38
C VAL A 65 -8.46 2.23 13.66
N ALA A 66 -7.21 1.89 13.38
CA ALA A 66 -6.84 0.58 12.87
C ALA A 66 -5.85 -0.11 13.82
N GLN A 67 -5.94 -1.43 13.92
CA GLN A 67 -4.95 -2.24 14.63
C GLN A 67 -3.95 -2.81 13.63
N GLU A 68 -2.66 -2.59 13.87
CA GLU A 68 -1.57 -3.13 13.05
C GLU A 68 -1.45 -4.63 13.26
N ARG A 69 -1.41 -5.39 12.15
CA ARG A 69 -1.46 -6.85 12.17
C ARG A 69 -0.26 -7.47 12.89
N ASP A 70 0.93 -6.94 12.65
CA ASP A 70 2.19 -7.55 13.10
C ASP A 70 2.52 -7.21 14.56
N THR A 71 2.16 -6.00 15.00
CA THR A 71 2.53 -5.46 16.32
C THR A 71 1.37 -5.46 17.31
N GLY A 72 0.12 -5.47 16.82
CA GLY A 72 -1.07 -5.26 17.62
C GLY A 72 -1.27 -3.82 18.10
N GLU A 73 -0.39 -2.90 17.69
CA GLU A 73 -0.46 -1.48 18.04
C GLU A 73 -1.56 -0.75 17.25
N TYR A 74 -1.87 0.49 17.65
CA TYR A 74 -2.98 1.25 17.06
C TYR A 74 -2.50 2.40 16.18
N CYS A 75 -3.07 2.48 14.99
CA CYS A 75 -2.97 3.60 14.06
C CYS A 75 -4.17 4.53 14.22
N ALA A 76 -3.93 5.81 14.55
CA ALA A 76 -4.99 6.83 14.53
C ALA A 76 -5.18 7.37 13.10
N ILE A 77 -6.42 7.47 12.64
CA ILE A 77 -6.72 7.88 11.27
C ILE A 77 -7.66 9.10 11.28
N GLN A 78 -7.34 10.10 10.46
CA GLN A 78 -8.20 11.27 10.22
C GLN A 78 -8.55 11.37 8.74
N CYS A 79 -9.82 11.64 8.45
CA CYS A 79 -10.38 11.80 7.13
C CYS A 79 -10.76 13.26 6.86
N LYS A 80 -10.07 13.89 5.90
CA LYS A 80 -10.33 15.26 5.45
C LYS A 80 -10.99 15.26 4.08
N PHE A 81 -12.32 15.37 4.08
CA PHE A 81 -13.13 15.55 2.89
C PHE A 81 -13.30 17.04 2.57
N TYR A 82 -12.36 17.58 1.81
CA TYR A 82 -12.41 18.96 1.32
C TYR A 82 -12.52 19.02 -0.21
N ASP A 83 -12.98 20.16 -0.71
CA ASP A 83 -12.90 20.50 -2.13
C ASP A 83 -11.44 20.48 -2.62
N PRO A 84 -11.11 19.96 -3.81
CA PRO A 84 -9.74 19.94 -4.32
C PRO A 84 -9.09 21.33 -4.46
N ALA A 85 -9.89 22.39 -4.57
CA ALA A 85 -9.40 23.77 -4.60
C ALA A 85 -9.07 24.31 -3.20
N HIS A 86 -9.64 23.74 -2.14
CA HIS A 86 -9.40 24.12 -0.76
C HIS A 86 -7.96 23.78 -0.34
N SER A 87 -7.32 24.69 0.38
CA SER A 87 -5.99 24.48 0.93
C SER A 87 -6.07 24.12 2.42
N LEU A 88 -5.71 22.88 2.74
CA LEU A 88 -5.66 22.37 4.11
C LEU A 88 -4.61 23.12 4.93
N GLN A 89 -5.03 23.65 6.07
CA GLN A 89 -4.21 24.42 7.01
C GLN A 89 -3.82 23.58 8.23
N LYS A 90 -2.79 24.04 8.95
CA LYS A 90 -2.33 23.37 10.18
C LYS A 90 -3.44 23.26 11.23
N SER A 91 -4.31 24.26 11.33
CA SER A 91 -5.46 24.24 12.24
C SER A 91 -6.41 23.08 11.99
N ASP A 92 -6.49 22.58 10.75
CA ASP A 92 -7.42 21.50 10.40
C ASP A 92 -6.97 20.16 10.99
N ILE A 93 -5.69 20.00 11.31
CA ILE A 93 -5.06 18.75 11.78
C ILE A 93 -4.55 18.85 13.23
N ASP A 94 -4.59 20.03 13.85
CA ASP A 94 -4.04 20.28 15.19
C ASP A 94 -4.71 19.43 16.30
N SER A 95 -6.04 19.27 16.24
CA SER A 95 -6.78 18.42 17.18
C SER A 95 -6.37 16.95 17.05
N PHE A 96 -6.23 16.46 15.81
CA PHE A 96 -5.78 15.10 15.53
C PHE A 96 -4.38 14.83 16.05
N PHE A 97 -3.42 15.72 15.80
CA PHE A 97 -2.06 15.57 16.34
C PHE A 97 -2.03 15.58 17.87
N THR A 98 -2.89 16.38 18.50
CA THR A 98 -3.01 16.43 19.95
C THR A 98 -3.59 15.14 20.53
N ALA A 99 -4.65 14.60 19.91
CA ALA A 99 -5.31 13.39 20.36
C ALA A 99 -4.47 12.14 20.11
N SER A 100 -3.97 11.99 18.88
CA SER A 100 -3.10 10.88 18.47
C SER A 100 -1.67 11.00 18.98
N GLY A 101 -1.36 12.03 19.78
CA GLY A 101 -0.09 12.18 20.51
C GLY A 101 -0.01 11.42 21.83
N LYS A 102 -1.12 10.78 22.22
CA LYS A 102 -1.24 10.04 23.48
C LYS A 102 -1.28 8.54 23.21
N ALA A 103 -0.94 7.75 24.21
CA ALA A 103 -1.19 6.32 24.19
C ALA A 103 -2.69 6.04 23.91
N PRO A 104 -3.04 4.97 23.18
CA PRO A 104 -2.17 3.86 22.75
C PRO A 104 -1.65 3.97 21.30
N PHE A 105 -1.66 5.15 20.68
CA PHE A 105 -1.34 5.28 19.26
C PHE A 105 0.17 5.25 18.98
N SER A 106 0.60 4.43 18.02
CA SER A 106 2.00 4.31 17.58
C SER A 106 2.24 4.77 16.14
N SER A 107 1.18 4.89 15.35
CA SER A 107 1.23 5.42 13.99
C SER A 107 0.00 6.27 13.66
N ARG A 108 0.09 7.06 12.58
CA ARG A 108 -0.98 7.96 12.14
C ARG A 108 -1.18 7.88 10.62
N LEU A 109 -2.42 8.04 10.17
CA LEU A 109 -2.77 8.18 8.77
C LEU A 109 -3.72 9.37 8.58
N ILE A 110 -3.40 10.28 7.66
CA ILE A 110 -4.31 11.33 7.24
C ILE A 110 -4.77 11.02 5.82
N VAL A 111 -6.06 10.83 5.64
CA VAL A 111 -6.70 10.74 4.33
C VAL A 111 -7.12 12.14 3.91
N SER A 112 -6.70 12.60 2.74
CA SER A 112 -7.06 13.93 2.22
C SER A 112 -7.57 13.86 0.79
N THR A 113 -8.68 14.54 0.53
CA THR A 113 -9.20 14.74 -0.83
C THR A 113 -8.64 15.96 -1.55
N THR A 114 -7.74 16.70 -0.90
CA THR A 114 -6.97 17.81 -1.50
C THR A 114 -5.46 17.57 -1.36
N ASP A 115 -4.72 17.89 -2.42
CA ASP A 115 -3.26 17.92 -2.42
C ASP A 115 -2.71 19.31 -2.03
N LYS A 116 -3.57 20.33 -1.91
CA LYS A 116 -3.13 21.68 -1.54
C LYS A 116 -2.98 21.80 -0.03
N TRP A 117 -1.75 21.68 0.45
CA TRP A 117 -1.44 21.83 1.87
C TRP A 117 -0.66 23.12 2.11
N GLY A 118 -1.10 23.90 3.09
CA GLY A 118 -0.38 25.09 3.53
C GLY A 118 1.01 24.71 4.05
N LYS A 119 1.99 25.61 3.91
CA LYS A 119 3.39 25.38 4.31
C LYS A 119 3.53 24.87 5.75
N ASN A 120 2.69 25.35 6.66
CA ASN A 120 2.72 24.94 8.07
C ASN A 120 2.09 23.56 8.29
N ALA A 121 1.10 23.17 7.48
CA ALA A 121 0.51 21.83 7.52
C ALA A 121 1.51 20.79 6.99
N GLU A 122 2.18 21.09 5.87
CA GLU A 122 3.26 20.25 5.32
C GLU A 122 4.39 20.03 6.33
N LYS A 123 4.86 21.11 6.97
CA LYS A 123 5.89 21.03 8.02
C LYS A 123 5.44 20.23 9.23
N ALA A 124 4.15 20.22 9.56
CA ALA A 124 3.64 19.45 10.69
C ALA A 124 3.75 17.93 10.48
N LEU A 125 3.80 17.47 9.22
CA LEU A 125 3.99 16.05 8.91
C LEU A 125 5.43 15.57 9.05
N GLU A 126 6.40 16.48 9.09
CA GLU A 126 7.83 16.17 9.06
C GLU A 126 8.36 15.91 10.49
N ASN A 127 9.24 14.91 10.63
CA ASN A 127 9.98 14.58 11.86
C ASN A 127 9.13 14.41 13.13
N GLN A 128 7.92 13.87 12.98
CA GLN A 128 7.05 13.54 14.12
C GLN A 128 7.61 12.34 14.90
N GLN A 129 7.44 12.36 16.23
CA GLN A 129 7.80 11.22 17.08
C GLN A 129 6.95 9.98 16.77
N ILE A 130 5.63 10.19 16.64
CA ILE A 130 4.69 9.21 16.11
C ILE A 130 4.56 9.49 14.61
N ALA A 131 5.01 8.55 13.80
CA ALA A 131 5.04 8.70 12.35
C ALA A 131 3.64 8.95 11.78
N VAL A 132 3.57 9.80 10.75
CA VAL A 132 2.33 10.12 10.04
C VAL A 132 2.49 9.81 8.57
N ASN A 133 1.52 9.11 8.01
CA ASN A 133 1.38 8.88 6.58
C ASN A 133 0.20 9.67 6.02
N ARG A 134 0.24 9.98 4.72
CA ARG A 134 -0.82 10.66 3.99
C ARG A 134 -1.33 9.77 2.86
N LEU A 135 -2.63 9.51 2.84
CA LEU A 135 -3.33 8.83 1.77
C LEU A 135 -4.09 9.87 0.94
N ARG A 136 -3.79 9.94 -0.35
CA ARG A 136 -4.33 10.95 -1.28
C ARG A 136 -5.26 10.31 -2.30
N VAL A 137 -6.01 11.14 -3.04
CA VAL A 137 -6.98 10.63 -4.03
C VAL A 137 -6.30 9.82 -5.14
N GLN A 138 -5.10 10.20 -5.56
CA GLN A 138 -4.29 9.46 -6.52
C GLN A 138 -3.93 8.06 -6.02
N ASP A 139 -3.81 7.88 -4.70
CA ASP A 139 -3.53 6.58 -4.11
C ASP A 139 -4.78 5.70 -4.13
N LEU A 140 -5.95 6.26 -3.83
CA LEU A 140 -7.26 5.61 -4.02
C LEU A 140 -7.52 5.25 -5.50
N ALA A 141 -7.10 6.12 -6.43
CA ALA A 141 -7.29 5.92 -7.87
C ALA A 141 -6.43 4.77 -8.42
N GLN A 142 -5.27 4.54 -7.82
CA GLN A 142 -4.35 3.46 -8.18
C GLN A 142 -4.67 2.13 -7.49
N SER A 143 -5.59 2.14 -6.53
CA SER A 143 -6.07 0.93 -5.86
C SER A 143 -6.77 -0.03 -6.85
N PRO A 144 -6.70 -1.35 -6.63
CA PRO A 144 -7.49 -2.33 -7.38
C PRO A 144 -9.00 -2.27 -7.09
N ILE A 145 -9.49 -1.35 -6.25
CA ILE A 145 -10.92 -1.16 -6.00
C ILE A 145 -11.68 -0.85 -7.30
N ASP A 146 -12.82 -1.51 -7.49
CA ASP A 146 -13.73 -1.29 -8.60
C ASP A 146 -14.70 -0.15 -8.31
N TRP A 147 -14.24 1.08 -8.56
CA TRP A 147 -15.04 2.29 -8.40
C TRP A 147 -16.28 2.34 -9.32
N GLU A 148 -16.39 1.47 -10.33
CA GLU A 148 -17.60 1.40 -11.17
C GLU A 148 -18.78 0.74 -10.48
N GLN A 149 -18.50 -0.14 -9.51
CA GLN A 149 -19.52 -0.84 -8.74
C GLN A 149 -19.92 -0.08 -7.46
N PHE A 150 -19.23 1.02 -7.16
CA PHE A 150 -19.46 1.78 -5.94
C PHE A 150 -20.75 2.61 -6.01
N ILE A 151 -21.51 2.62 -4.90
CA ILE A 151 -22.70 3.45 -4.71
C ILE A 151 -22.76 4.04 -3.29
N TRP A 152 -23.23 5.29 -3.16
CA TRP A 152 -23.26 6.04 -1.89
C TRP A 152 -24.36 5.61 -0.91
N GLU A 153 -25.30 4.78 -1.34
CA GLU A 153 -26.29 4.10 -0.49
C GLU A 153 -25.65 2.98 0.33
N LYS A 154 -24.52 2.44 -0.14
CA LYS A 154 -23.78 1.34 0.50
C LYS A 154 -22.28 1.64 0.56
N PRO A 155 -21.85 2.72 1.24
CA PRO A 155 -20.44 3.15 1.27
C PRO A 155 -19.50 2.12 1.93
N GLY A 156 -20.07 1.18 2.71
CA GLY A 156 -19.36 0.08 3.34
C GLY A 156 -19.02 -1.11 2.42
N HIS A 157 -19.50 -1.11 1.18
CA HIS A 157 -19.35 -2.23 0.25
C HIS A 157 -18.44 -1.83 -0.92
N LEU A 158 -17.24 -2.39 -0.94
CA LEU A 158 -16.29 -2.25 -2.04
C LEU A 158 -15.95 -3.63 -2.62
N SER A 159 -15.71 -3.67 -3.92
CA SER A 159 -15.21 -4.85 -4.62
C SER A 159 -13.88 -4.54 -5.28
N LEU A 160 -13.09 -5.57 -5.54
CA LEU A 160 -11.83 -5.48 -6.26
C LEU A 160 -12.05 -5.83 -7.73
N LYS A 161 -11.29 -5.17 -8.60
CA LYS A 161 -11.15 -5.56 -10.00
C LYS A 161 -10.54 -6.96 -10.09
N PRO A 162 -10.85 -7.73 -11.14
CA PRO A 162 -10.18 -8.99 -11.40
C PRO A 162 -8.67 -8.81 -11.53
N LYS A 163 -7.90 -9.73 -10.92
CA LYS A 163 -6.44 -9.77 -11.06
C LYS A 163 -6.02 -10.02 -12.51
N LYS A 164 -4.87 -9.49 -12.89
CA LYS A 164 -4.28 -9.65 -14.21
C LYS A 164 -3.95 -11.13 -14.48
N GLN A 165 -4.13 -11.52 -15.73
CA GLN A 165 -3.72 -12.84 -16.23
C GLN A 165 -2.42 -12.70 -17.02
N LEU A 166 -1.55 -13.70 -16.91
CA LEU A 166 -0.30 -13.74 -17.68
C LEU A 166 -0.62 -13.75 -19.18
N ARG A 167 0.02 -12.84 -19.91
CA ARG A 167 0.02 -12.86 -21.37
C ARG A 167 1.00 -13.91 -21.88
N PRO A 168 0.86 -14.41 -23.13
CA PRO A 168 1.72 -15.46 -23.67
C PRO A 168 3.23 -15.18 -23.53
N HIS A 169 3.67 -13.93 -23.75
CA HIS A 169 5.09 -13.57 -23.61
C HIS A 169 5.56 -13.56 -22.15
N GLN A 170 4.68 -13.27 -21.19
CA GLN A 170 4.99 -13.31 -19.76
C GLN A 170 5.03 -14.74 -19.25
N GLN A 171 4.12 -15.58 -19.73
CA GLN A 171 4.12 -17.03 -19.46
C GLN A 171 5.44 -17.67 -19.95
N SER A 172 5.86 -17.37 -21.18
CA SER A 172 7.15 -17.84 -21.70
C SER A 172 8.34 -17.32 -20.88
N ALA A 173 8.29 -16.08 -20.40
CA ALA A 173 9.33 -15.52 -19.53
C ALA A 173 9.38 -16.25 -18.17
N LEU A 174 8.23 -16.51 -17.55
CA LEU A 174 8.11 -17.27 -16.31
C LEU A 174 8.74 -18.66 -16.46
N GLU A 175 8.30 -19.43 -17.45
CA GLU A 175 8.77 -20.79 -17.70
C GLU A 175 10.29 -20.85 -17.89
N LYS A 176 10.86 -19.94 -18.69
CA LYS A 176 12.31 -19.88 -18.94
C LYS A 176 13.10 -19.53 -17.68
N VAL A 177 12.59 -18.60 -16.86
CA VAL A 177 13.25 -18.23 -15.60
C VAL A 177 13.22 -19.39 -14.61
N ILE A 178 12.05 -20.02 -14.41
CA ILE A 178 11.93 -21.15 -13.48
C ILE A 178 12.78 -22.34 -13.93
N ALA A 179 12.84 -22.63 -15.24
CA ALA A 179 13.71 -23.67 -15.76
C ALA A 179 15.19 -23.41 -15.44
N GLY A 180 15.66 -22.17 -15.58
CA GLY A 180 17.07 -21.83 -15.32
C GLY A 180 17.51 -21.82 -13.86
N PHE A 181 16.57 -21.67 -12.93
CA PHE A 181 16.84 -21.73 -11.48
C PHE A 181 16.53 -23.10 -10.86
N SER A 182 15.86 -24.01 -11.57
CA SER A 182 15.50 -25.34 -11.06
C SER A 182 16.73 -26.26 -10.96
N LYS A 183 17.06 -26.72 -9.76
CA LYS A 183 18.20 -27.63 -9.52
C LYS A 183 18.02 -29.03 -10.13
N GLN A 184 16.78 -29.49 -10.35
CA GLN A 184 16.46 -30.77 -10.97
C GLN A 184 15.05 -30.67 -11.58
N ASN A 185 14.93 -30.53 -12.90
CA ASN A 185 13.66 -30.71 -13.59
C ASN A 185 13.90 -31.35 -14.96
N GLU A 186 14.15 -32.67 -14.95
CA GLU A 186 14.25 -33.51 -16.16
C GLU A 186 12.95 -33.50 -17.01
N VAL A 187 11.83 -33.07 -16.43
CA VAL A 187 10.49 -33.22 -17.04
C VAL A 187 10.08 -32.03 -17.92
N LEU A 188 10.64 -30.83 -17.73
CA LEU A 188 10.28 -29.63 -18.53
C LEU A 188 11.16 -29.41 -19.79
N HIS A 189 12.06 -30.35 -20.11
CA HIS A 189 13.05 -30.16 -21.18
C HIS A 189 12.52 -30.30 -22.62
N LYS A 190 11.23 -30.62 -22.83
CA LYS A 190 10.76 -31.06 -24.16
C LYS A 190 10.01 -30.02 -25.01
N ALA A 191 9.85 -28.77 -24.57
CA ALA A 191 8.99 -27.81 -25.28
C ALA A 191 9.62 -26.43 -25.59
N VAL A 192 10.89 -26.18 -25.24
CA VAL A 192 11.54 -24.90 -25.55
C VAL A 192 12.43 -25.07 -26.78
N ASP A 193 11.88 -24.79 -27.95
CA ASP A 193 12.60 -24.77 -29.23
C ASP A 193 13.83 -23.82 -29.18
N ASN A 194 15.01 -24.44 -29.22
CA ASN A 194 16.25 -24.05 -29.93
C ASN A 194 16.76 -22.58 -29.91
N THR A 195 16.40 -21.75 -28.93
CA THR A 195 17.06 -20.43 -28.75
C THR A 195 17.61 -20.14 -27.36
N VAL A 196 17.54 -21.09 -26.41
CA VAL A 196 18.02 -20.88 -25.05
C VAL A 196 18.80 -22.08 -24.52
N ALA A 197 19.81 -22.52 -25.28
CA ALA A 197 20.88 -23.35 -24.74
C ALA A 197 21.76 -22.46 -23.84
N GLY A 198 21.57 -22.52 -22.51
CA GLY A 198 22.40 -21.74 -21.59
C GLY A 198 21.86 -21.52 -20.18
N PHE A 199 20.64 -21.96 -19.87
CA PHE A 199 20.11 -21.96 -18.50
C PHE A 199 20.42 -23.29 -17.78
N GLU A 200 21.68 -23.71 -17.85
CA GLU A 200 22.21 -24.69 -16.92
C GLU A 200 22.42 -24.00 -15.57
N GLN A 201 21.81 -24.53 -14.51
CA GLN A 201 22.08 -24.27 -13.08
C GLN A 201 22.78 -22.94 -12.77
N ALA A 202 22.03 -21.83 -12.76
CA ALA A 202 22.60 -20.52 -12.47
C ALA A 202 21.97 -19.88 -11.22
N ASP A 203 22.80 -19.37 -10.31
CA ASP A 203 22.34 -18.56 -9.17
C ASP A 203 21.99 -17.11 -9.59
N ARG A 204 22.23 -16.74 -10.85
CA ARG A 204 22.03 -15.38 -11.39
C ARG A 204 21.49 -15.42 -12.82
N GLY A 205 20.50 -14.58 -13.10
CA GLY A 205 19.90 -14.41 -14.43
C GLY A 205 19.52 -12.97 -14.72
N LYS A 206 19.26 -12.67 -16.00
CA LYS A 206 18.76 -11.35 -16.44
C LYS A 206 17.47 -11.55 -17.25
N LEU A 207 16.39 -10.92 -16.80
CA LEU A 207 15.13 -10.86 -17.54
C LEU A 207 15.07 -9.55 -18.33
N ILE A 208 15.22 -9.63 -19.66
CA ILE A 208 15.17 -8.46 -20.55
C ILE A 208 13.78 -8.37 -21.16
N MET A 209 13.05 -7.29 -20.87
CA MET A 209 11.76 -7.02 -21.48
C MET A 209 11.59 -5.53 -21.79
N ALA A 210 10.94 -5.22 -22.91
CA ALA A 210 10.65 -3.84 -23.32
C ALA A 210 9.78 -3.10 -22.29
N CYS A 211 9.82 -1.77 -22.29
CA CYS A 211 8.94 -0.94 -21.45
C CYS A 211 7.46 -1.19 -21.78
N GLY A 212 6.59 -1.14 -20.77
CA GLY A 212 5.15 -1.40 -20.93
C GLY A 212 4.74 -2.88 -21.06
N THR A 213 5.67 -3.82 -21.20
CA THR A 213 5.34 -5.26 -21.36
C THR A 213 4.97 -5.99 -20.06
N GLY A 214 4.94 -5.28 -18.93
CA GLY A 214 4.54 -5.82 -17.63
C GLY A 214 5.67 -6.44 -16.81
N LYS A 215 6.90 -5.90 -16.85
CA LYS A 215 8.06 -6.41 -16.08
C LYS A 215 7.77 -6.62 -14.59
N THR A 216 7.18 -5.62 -13.94
CA THR A 216 6.91 -5.64 -12.50
C THR A 216 5.90 -6.73 -12.12
N PHE A 217 4.87 -6.93 -12.97
CA PHE A 217 3.91 -8.02 -12.79
C PHE A 217 4.53 -9.38 -13.06
N THR A 218 5.33 -9.50 -14.14
CA THR A 218 6.03 -10.76 -14.44
C THR A 218 7.00 -11.16 -13.33
N SER A 219 7.72 -10.21 -12.72
CA SER A 219 8.63 -10.52 -11.61
C SER A 219 7.90 -10.99 -10.35
N LEU A 220 6.70 -10.46 -10.08
CA LEU A 220 5.82 -11.01 -9.03
C LEU A 220 5.47 -12.47 -9.31
N LYS A 221 5.00 -12.78 -10.53
CA LYS A 221 4.60 -14.16 -10.88
C LYS A 221 5.77 -15.14 -10.83
N ILE A 222 6.97 -14.69 -11.19
CA ILE A 222 8.20 -15.47 -10.98
C ILE A 222 8.45 -15.71 -9.50
N ALA A 223 8.40 -14.67 -8.66
CA ALA A 223 8.63 -14.81 -7.23
C ALA A 223 7.62 -15.76 -6.56
N GLU A 224 6.34 -15.68 -6.94
CA GLU A 224 5.30 -16.59 -6.45
C GLU A 224 5.57 -18.03 -6.85
N GLU A 225 5.94 -18.28 -8.10
CA GLU A 225 6.22 -19.62 -8.58
C GLU A 225 7.48 -20.21 -7.91
N MET A 226 8.50 -19.39 -7.65
CA MET A 226 9.65 -19.79 -6.85
C MET A 226 9.25 -20.10 -5.40
N ALA A 227 8.39 -19.29 -4.77
CA ALA A 227 7.93 -19.53 -3.41
C ALA A 227 7.10 -20.82 -3.28
N LYS A 228 6.28 -21.16 -4.27
CA LYS A 228 5.54 -22.44 -4.30
C LYS A 228 6.47 -23.65 -4.24
N SER A 229 7.62 -23.57 -4.92
CA SER A 229 8.63 -24.65 -4.90
C SER A 229 9.28 -24.84 -3.52
N THR A 230 9.17 -23.86 -2.63
CA THR A 230 9.69 -23.87 -1.26
C THR A 230 8.58 -23.93 -0.20
N GLY A 231 7.38 -24.37 -0.58
CA GLY A 231 6.25 -24.55 0.34
C GLY A 231 5.47 -23.26 0.62
N ASP A 232 5.22 -22.46 -0.43
CA ASP A 232 4.51 -21.18 -0.39
C ASP A 232 5.16 -20.10 0.50
N HIS A 233 6.46 -20.24 0.73
CA HIS A 233 7.26 -19.32 1.54
C HIS A 233 8.51 -18.88 0.78
N GLY A 234 8.81 -17.59 0.84
CA GLY A 234 10.01 -17.04 0.20
C GLY A 234 10.32 -15.64 0.70
N PHE A 235 11.60 -15.26 0.62
CA PHE A 235 12.06 -13.91 0.90
C PHE A 235 12.51 -13.24 -0.40
N VAL A 236 11.97 -12.06 -0.67
CA VAL A 236 12.32 -11.28 -1.87
C VAL A 236 12.91 -9.95 -1.45
N LEU A 237 14.11 -9.65 -1.96
CA LEU A 237 14.68 -8.31 -1.91
C LEU A 237 14.45 -7.62 -3.25
N PHE A 238 13.53 -6.66 -3.29
CA PHE A 238 13.24 -5.88 -4.49
C PHE A 238 13.98 -4.53 -4.42
N LEU A 239 14.99 -4.34 -5.25
CA LEU A 239 15.77 -3.09 -5.32
C LEU A 239 15.24 -2.18 -6.43
N VAL A 240 14.98 -0.91 -6.10
CA VAL A 240 14.53 0.13 -7.03
C VAL A 240 15.34 1.41 -6.86
N PRO A 241 15.51 2.21 -7.92
CA PRO A 241 16.33 3.42 -7.87
C PRO A 241 15.60 4.65 -7.31
N SER A 242 14.29 4.57 -7.06
CA SER A 242 13.51 5.70 -6.53
C SER A 242 12.33 5.27 -5.67
N ILE A 243 11.87 6.18 -4.81
CA ILE A 243 10.70 5.98 -3.93
C ILE A 243 9.39 5.89 -4.72
N SER A 244 9.31 6.59 -5.85
CA SER A 244 8.18 6.46 -6.77
C SER A 244 8.07 5.05 -7.33
N LEU A 245 9.18 4.46 -7.78
CA LEU A 245 9.21 3.07 -8.26
C LEU A 245 8.98 2.07 -7.13
N LEU A 246 9.41 2.37 -5.90
CA LEU A 246 9.07 1.57 -4.72
C LEU A 246 7.55 1.53 -4.51
N SER A 247 6.93 2.71 -4.48
CA SER A 247 5.48 2.86 -4.27
C SER A 247 4.68 2.15 -5.37
N GLN A 248 5.08 2.30 -6.63
CA GLN A 248 4.44 1.64 -7.77
C GLN A 248 4.58 0.11 -7.68
N THR A 249 5.79 -0.38 -7.35
CA THR A 249 6.05 -1.81 -7.23
C THR A 249 5.24 -2.42 -6.09
N LEU A 250 5.25 -1.78 -4.92
CA LEU A 250 4.51 -2.23 -3.75
C LEU A 250 3.00 -2.33 -4.03
N ARG A 251 2.41 -1.32 -4.70
CA ARG A 251 1.00 -1.34 -5.08
C ARG A 251 0.68 -2.43 -6.09
N GLU A 252 1.46 -2.52 -7.16
CA GLU A 252 1.28 -3.54 -8.19
C GLU A 252 1.41 -4.95 -7.60
N TRP A 253 2.39 -5.18 -6.74
CA TRP A 253 2.59 -6.47 -6.09
C TRP A 253 1.45 -6.81 -5.12
N SER A 254 1.05 -5.86 -4.27
CA SER A 254 -0.06 -6.07 -3.33
C SER A 254 -1.39 -6.32 -4.05
N ALA A 255 -1.65 -5.62 -5.15
CA ALA A 255 -2.89 -5.79 -5.92
C ALA A 255 -2.96 -7.15 -6.64
N GLU A 256 -1.83 -7.64 -7.13
CA GLU A 256 -1.77 -8.78 -8.04
C GLU A 256 -1.28 -10.08 -7.39
N CYS A 257 -0.81 -10.03 -6.14
CA CYS A 257 -0.31 -11.22 -5.44
C CYS A 257 -1.42 -12.23 -5.18
N GLN A 258 -1.13 -13.52 -5.32
CA GLN A 258 -1.98 -14.65 -5.02
C GLN A 258 -1.57 -15.30 -3.69
N LEU A 259 -0.30 -15.18 -3.32
CA LEU A 259 0.20 -15.55 -2.01
C LEU A 259 0.13 -14.34 -1.06
N SER A 260 0.05 -14.59 0.25
CA SER A 260 0.17 -13.53 1.26
C SER A 260 1.53 -12.85 1.13
N LEU A 261 1.53 -11.53 1.15
CA LEU A 261 2.71 -10.71 0.87
C LEU A 261 2.93 -9.71 2.01
N HIS A 262 3.86 -10.04 2.90
CA HIS A 262 4.33 -9.13 3.94
C HIS A 262 5.44 -8.23 3.39
N ASN A 263 5.22 -6.92 3.46
CA ASN A 263 6.07 -5.93 2.82
C ASN A 263 6.82 -5.08 3.85
N PHE A 264 8.13 -4.92 3.65
CA PHE A 264 8.96 -3.97 4.40
C PHE A 264 9.54 -2.93 3.46
N THR A 265 9.48 -1.66 3.87
CA THR A 265 10.04 -0.55 3.08
C THR A 265 11.31 -0.03 3.73
N VAL A 266 12.41 -0.06 2.98
CA VAL A 266 13.72 0.45 3.41
C VAL A 266 14.15 1.57 2.47
N CYS A 267 14.28 2.78 3.01
CA CYS A 267 14.71 3.96 2.24
C CYS A 267 15.78 4.71 3.01
N SER A 268 17.03 4.71 2.51
CA SER A 268 18.15 5.41 3.15
C SER A 268 18.08 6.93 3.06
N ASP A 269 17.21 7.45 2.21
CA ASP A 269 17.17 8.87 1.90
C ASP A 269 16.20 9.62 2.84
N THR A 270 16.79 10.37 3.77
CA THR A 270 16.08 11.33 4.63
C THR A 270 15.88 12.70 3.96
N LYS A 271 16.39 12.89 2.72
CA LYS A 271 16.34 14.14 1.94
C LYS A 271 15.36 14.10 0.77
N VAL A 272 14.51 13.08 0.73
CA VAL A 272 13.47 12.93 -0.29
C VAL A 272 12.43 14.02 -0.09
N GLY A 273 12.31 14.91 -1.07
CA GLY A 273 11.52 16.15 -0.99
C GLY A 273 12.31 17.44 -1.24
N LYS A 274 13.60 17.35 -1.60
CA LYS A 274 14.39 18.51 -2.06
C LYS A 274 14.23 18.84 -3.55
N THR A 275 13.77 17.87 -4.35
CA THR A 275 13.45 18.02 -5.77
C THR A 275 11.94 17.85 -5.96
N GLN A 276 11.33 18.65 -6.85
CA GLN A 276 9.87 18.62 -7.10
C GLN A 276 9.34 17.26 -7.59
N GLU A 277 10.21 16.37 -8.05
CA GLU A 277 9.86 15.05 -8.57
C GLU A 277 9.87 13.93 -7.52
N ASP A 278 10.28 14.22 -6.27
CA ASP A 278 10.42 13.21 -5.22
C ASP A 278 9.20 13.13 -4.29
N ILE A 279 8.67 11.92 -4.12
CA ILE A 279 7.57 11.61 -3.19
C ILE A 279 8.09 11.69 -1.76
N LYS A 280 7.45 12.48 -0.88
CA LYS A 280 7.86 12.57 0.53
C LYS A 280 7.66 11.24 1.27
N THR A 281 8.45 10.98 2.31
CA THR A 281 8.36 9.72 3.09
C THR A 281 7.00 9.49 3.73
N HIS A 282 6.29 10.56 4.15
CA HIS A 282 4.93 10.45 4.66
C HIS A 282 3.90 10.13 3.57
N ASP A 283 4.21 10.32 2.28
CA ASP A 283 3.32 9.90 1.18
C ASP A 283 3.50 8.42 0.81
N LEU A 284 4.41 7.70 1.47
CA LEU A 284 4.52 6.24 1.35
C LEU A 284 3.35 5.57 2.05
N ALA A 285 2.85 4.48 1.46
CA ALA A 285 1.74 3.71 2.04
C ALA A 285 2.18 2.90 3.29
N LEU A 286 3.46 2.50 3.33
CA LEU A 286 4.08 1.83 4.47
C LEU A 286 5.19 2.71 5.05
N PRO A 287 5.37 2.74 6.37
CA PRO A 287 6.46 3.48 6.99
C PRO A 287 7.81 2.92 6.53
N ALA A 288 8.70 3.81 6.10
CA ALA A 288 10.07 3.43 5.76
C ALA A 288 10.93 3.33 7.03
N THR A 289 11.77 2.31 7.13
CA THR A 289 12.81 2.20 8.17
C THR A 289 14.21 2.21 7.55
N THR A 290 15.16 2.85 8.22
CA THR A 290 16.60 2.75 7.94
C THR A 290 17.34 1.97 9.02
N ASP A 291 16.63 1.60 10.08
CA ASP A 291 17.19 0.96 11.25
C ASP A 291 17.18 -0.58 11.07
N PRO A 292 18.35 -1.22 10.99
CA PRO A 292 18.44 -2.66 10.77
C PRO A 292 17.89 -3.47 11.95
N GLU A 293 17.95 -2.96 13.18
CA GLU A 293 17.40 -3.64 14.35
C GLU A 293 15.88 -3.63 14.32
N LYS A 294 15.27 -2.49 13.96
CA LYS A 294 13.82 -2.40 13.73
C LYS A 294 13.35 -3.29 12.60
N LEU A 295 14.10 -3.35 11.50
CA LEU A 295 13.76 -4.24 10.39
C LEU A 295 13.81 -5.71 10.85
N ALA A 296 14.86 -6.11 11.56
CA ALA A 296 14.98 -7.47 12.08
C ALA A 296 13.89 -7.83 13.10
N SER A 297 13.50 -6.89 13.96
CA SER A 297 12.40 -7.11 14.91
C SER A 297 11.07 -7.30 14.20
N HIS A 298 10.77 -6.47 13.19
CA HIS A 298 9.52 -6.60 12.43
C HIS A 298 9.46 -7.92 11.65
N ILE A 299 10.55 -8.36 11.02
CA ILE A 299 10.57 -9.65 10.30
C ILE A 299 10.34 -10.82 11.27
N LYS A 300 10.92 -10.77 12.48
CA LYS A 300 10.69 -11.79 13.52
C LYS A 300 9.24 -11.79 14.02
N GLN A 301 8.65 -10.61 14.22
CA GLN A 301 7.25 -10.45 14.66
C GLN A 301 6.26 -10.98 13.63
N ALA A 302 6.55 -10.79 12.33
CA ALA A 302 5.78 -11.36 11.23
C ALA A 302 5.89 -12.90 11.11
N GLY A 303 6.55 -13.57 12.06
CA GLY A 303 6.59 -15.03 12.15
C GLY A 303 7.61 -15.70 11.22
N PHE A 304 8.47 -14.93 10.55
CA PHE A 304 9.50 -15.51 9.69
C PHE A 304 10.83 -15.73 10.46
N PRO A 305 11.50 -16.88 10.29
CA PRO A 305 12.75 -17.17 10.98
C PRO A 305 13.88 -16.29 10.44
N VAL A 306 14.33 -15.30 11.24
CA VAL A 306 15.53 -14.51 10.95
C VAL A 306 16.74 -15.14 11.64
N ARG A 307 17.70 -15.63 10.87
CA ARG A 307 19.07 -15.86 11.38
C ARG A 307 19.82 -14.53 11.25
N LEU A 308 20.02 -13.85 12.38
CA LEU A 308 20.93 -12.71 12.49
C LEU A 308 22.38 -13.20 12.54
#